data_AF-A0A7K0PXG2-F1
#
_entry.id   AF-A0A7K0PXG2-F1
#
_cell.length_a   1.000
_cell.length_b   1.000
_cell.length_c   1.000
_cell.angle_alpha   90.00
_cell.angle_beta   90.00
_cell.angle_gamma   90.00
#
_symmetry.space_group_name_H-M   'P 1'
#
loop_
_entity.id
_entity.type
_entity.pdbx_description
1 polymer ?
#
loop_
_entity_poly.entity_id
_entity_poly.type
_entity_poly.pdbx_seq_one_letter_code
_entity_poly.pdbx_strand_id
1 'polypeptide(L)'
;MDGITQVPAPRNEPVLDYAPGSPERTELQAELLRLAAAPEELTATIGGRQRMAGGAAFDVVAPHAHAQVLGTSAHATAADAAD
;
A
#
# COMPACT_ATOMS: atom_id res chain seq x y z
N MET A 1 14.44 17.78 -27.33
CA MET A 1 14.26 16.32 -27.45
C MET A 1 13.47 16.13 -28.73
N ASP A 2 14.14 15.78 -29.83
CA ASP A 2 13.50 15.70 -31.14
C ASP A 2 13.27 14.23 -31.48
N GLY A 3 12.03 13.77 -31.34
CA GLY A 3 11.64 12.39 -31.64
C GLY A 3 10.14 12.17 -31.51
N ILE A 4 9.58 11.32 -32.37
CA ILE A 4 8.22 10.80 -32.24
C ILE A 4 8.31 9.53 -31.41
N THR A 5 7.97 9.62 -30.12
CA THR A 5 8.02 8.47 -29.22
C THR A 5 6.76 7.62 -29.35
N GLN A 6 6.92 6.30 -29.40
CA GLN A 6 5.84 5.35 -29.23
C GLN A 6 6.04 4.63 -27.90
N VAL A 7 5.00 4.58 -27.08
CA VAL A 7 5.01 3.79 -25.85
C VAL A 7 4.93 2.29 -26.18
N PRO A 8 5.43 1.40 -25.31
CA PRO A 8 5.24 -0.04 -25.50
C PRO A 8 3.75 -0.39 -25.61
N ALA A 9 3.43 -1.33 -26.51
CA ALA A 9 2.06 -1.83 -26.62
C ALA A 9 1.65 -2.53 -25.32
N PRO A 10 0.46 -2.24 -24.75
CA PRO A 10 0.02 -2.88 -23.52
C PRO A 10 -0.29 -4.36 -23.76
N ARG A 11 -0.04 -5.19 -22.74
CA ARG A 11 -0.41 -6.60 -22.67
C ARG A 11 -0.97 -6.91 -21.28
N ASN A 12 -1.83 -7.92 -21.17
CA ASN A 12 -2.31 -8.38 -19.87
C ASN A 12 -1.14 -8.91 -19.03
N GLU A 13 -1.16 -8.61 -17.73
CA GLU A 13 -0.23 -9.20 -16.77
C GLU A 13 -0.64 -10.66 -16.51
N PRO A 14 0.29 -11.63 -16.53
CA PRO A 14 -0.01 -13.02 -16.23
C PRO A 14 -0.54 -13.21 -14.80
N VAL A 15 -1.51 -14.11 -14.63
CA VAL A 15 -1.92 -14.60 -13.31
C VAL A 15 -0.95 -15.69 -12.88
N LEU A 16 -0.38 -15.57 -11.69
CA LEU A 16 0.50 -16.59 -11.11
C LEU A 16 -0.30 -17.58 -10.24
N ASP A 17 0.16 -18.82 -10.15
CA ASP A 17 -0.55 -19.91 -9.46
C ASP A 17 -0.21 -20.03 -7.96
N TYR A 18 0.95 -19.52 -7.52
CA TYR A 18 1.44 -19.63 -6.14
C TYR A 18 1.46 -21.08 -5.62
N ALA A 19 1.84 -21.99 -6.51
CA ALA A 19 1.91 -23.42 -6.23
C ALA A 19 2.90 -23.72 -5.09
N PRO A 20 2.74 -24.83 -4.35
CA PRO A 20 3.70 -25.22 -3.32
C PRO A 20 5.14 -25.28 -3.87
N GLY A 21 6.06 -24.59 -3.21
CA GLY A 21 7.48 -24.52 -3.59
C GLY A 21 7.81 -23.50 -4.68
N SER A 22 6.84 -22.76 -5.21
CA SER A 22 7.12 -21.71 -6.19
C SER A 22 7.77 -20.47 -5.55
N PRO A 23 8.61 -19.73 -6.28
CA PRO A 23 9.27 -18.53 -5.76
C PRO A 23 8.25 -17.45 -5.37
N GLU A 24 7.21 -17.22 -6.17
CA GLU A 24 6.19 -16.21 -5.88
C GLU A 24 5.39 -16.52 -4.61
N ARG A 25 5.20 -17.80 -4.28
CA ARG A 25 4.59 -18.20 -3.00
C ARG A 25 5.50 -17.88 -1.82
N THR A 26 6.80 -18.06 -1.97
CA THR A 26 7.80 -17.76 -0.93
C THR A 26 7.84 -16.26 -0.66
N GLU A 27 7.87 -15.45 -1.72
CA GLU A 27 7.82 -13.99 -1.64
C GLU A 27 6.53 -13.49 -0.96
N LEU A 28 5.38 -14.05 -1.35
CA LEU A 28 4.10 -13.72 -0.72
C LEU A 28 4.09 -14.03 0.77
N GLN A 29 4.61 -15.21 1.18
CA GLN A 29 4.68 -15.59 2.59
C GLN A 29 5.59 -14.66 3.40
N ALA A 30 6.73 -14.27 2.83
CA ALA A 30 7.64 -13.32 3.47
C ALA A 30 6.98 -11.95 3.69
N GLU A 31 6.27 -11.46 2.68
CA GLU A 31 5.60 -10.15 2.76
C GLU A 31 4.42 -10.16 3.74
N LEU A 32 3.64 -11.25 3.77
CA LEU A 32 2.56 -11.41 4.76
C LEU A 32 3.10 -11.37 6.20
N LEU A 33 4.25 -12.02 6.45
CA LEU A 33 4.90 -11.98 7.75
C LEU A 33 5.43 -10.58 8.08
N ARG A 34 6.02 -9.89 7.10
CA ARG A 34 6.54 -8.52 7.27
C ARG A 34 5.42 -7.56 7.66
N LEU A 35 4.32 -7.56 6.90
CA LEU A 35 3.16 -6.68 7.13
C LEU A 35 2.46 -6.99 8.46
N ALA A 36 2.41 -8.26 8.86
CA ALA A 36 1.81 -8.65 10.13
C ALA A 36 2.65 -8.27 11.35
N ALA A 37 3.98 -8.18 11.20
CA ALA A 37 4.90 -7.97 12.31
C ALA A 37 5.09 -6.49 12.69
N ALA A 38 4.90 -5.57 11.75
CA ALA A 38 5.21 -4.16 11.94
C ALA A 38 4.06 -3.27 11.42
N PRO A 39 3.12 -2.85 12.30
CA PRO A 39 2.09 -1.89 11.93
C PRO A 39 2.72 -0.58 11.44
N GLU A 40 2.27 -0.08 10.29
CA GLU A 40 2.86 1.11 9.64
C GLU A 40 2.07 2.40 9.92
N GLU A 41 2.73 3.56 9.83
CA GLU A 41 2.04 4.85 9.78
C GLU A 41 1.51 5.11 8.37
N LEU A 42 0.19 5.11 8.22
CA LEU A 42 -0.49 5.31 6.95
C LEU A 42 -0.76 6.79 6.72
N THR A 43 0.28 7.48 6.27
CA THR A 43 0.29 8.93 6.00
C THR A 43 -0.56 9.32 4.78
N ALA A 44 -1.00 10.59 4.76
CA ALA A 44 -1.47 11.23 3.54
C ALA A 44 -0.27 11.69 2.70
N THR A 45 -0.40 11.60 1.37
CA THR A 45 0.59 12.16 0.42
C THR A 45 -0.02 13.35 -0.31
N ILE A 46 0.34 14.57 0.09
CA ILE A 46 -0.21 15.83 -0.45
C ILE A 46 0.93 16.66 -1.03
N GLY A 47 0.83 17.05 -2.30
CA GLY A 47 1.90 17.76 -3.00
C GLY A 47 3.26 17.03 -3.00
N GLY A 48 3.23 15.68 -2.96
CA GLY A 48 4.44 14.84 -2.88
C GLY A 48 5.07 14.74 -1.49
N ARG A 49 4.46 15.35 -0.45
CA ARG A 49 4.91 15.24 0.93
C ARG A 49 4.06 14.21 1.68
N GLN A 50 4.73 13.28 2.36
CA GLN A 50 4.11 12.32 3.25
C GLN A 50 4.03 12.89 4.67
N ARG A 51 2.83 12.97 5.23
CA ARG A 51 2.59 13.35 6.64
C ARG A 51 1.29 12.74 7.15
N MET A 52 1.17 12.56 8.46
CA MET A 52 -0.13 12.20 9.02
C MET A 52 -1.14 13.33 8.83
N ALA A 53 -2.38 12.98 8.53
CA ALA A 53 -3.47 13.94 8.40
C ALA A 53 -3.82 14.55 9.78
N GLY A 54 -4.41 15.75 9.78
CA GLY A 54 -4.63 16.51 11.02
C GLY A 54 -5.79 16.05 11.90
N GLY A 55 -6.58 15.08 11.47
CA GLY A 55 -7.77 14.60 12.19
C GLY A 55 -7.47 13.51 13.22
N ALA A 56 -8.53 12.89 13.73
CA ALA A 56 -8.40 11.82 14.70
C ALA A 56 -7.73 10.57 14.08
N ALA A 57 -6.83 9.96 14.84
CA ALA A 57 -6.18 8.70 14.45
C ALA A 57 -7.17 7.53 14.51
N PHE A 58 -6.98 6.55 13.62
CA PHE A 58 -7.73 5.30 13.59
C PHE A 58 -6.84 4.14 13.12
N ASP A 59 -7.13 2.95 13.63
CA ASP A 59 -6.40 1.75 13.27
C ASP A 59 -6.98 1.09 12.01
N VAL A 60 -6.08 0.62 11.14
CA VAL A 60 -6.38 -0.26 10.03
C VAL A 60 -6.05 -1.68 10.46
N VAL A 61 -7.06 -2.53 10.52
CA VAL A 61 -6.95 -3.91 11.04
C VAL A 61 -7.19 -4.94 9.95
N ALA A 62 -6.68 -6.16 10.16
CA ALA A 62 -7.00 -7.30 9.31
C ALA A 62 -8.46 -7.74 9.53
N PRO A 63 -9.34 -7.73 8.50
CA PRO A 63 -10.76 -8.08 8.70
C PRO A 63 -11.01 -9.50 9.21
N HIS A 64 -10.12 -10.44 8.86
CA HIS A 64 -10.18 -11.84 9.31
C HIS A 64 -9.59 -12.06 10.71
N ALA A 65 -8.93 -11.05 11.29
CA ALA A 65 -8.30 -11.08 12.60
C ALA A 65 -8.28 -9.66 13.19
N HIS A 66 -9.44 -9.13 13.58
CA HIS A 66 -9.61 -7.70 13.93
C HIS A 66 -8.74 -7.20 15.09
N ALA A 67 -8.12 -8.10 15.88
CA ALA A 67 -7.14 -7.74 16.90
C ALA A 67 -5.74 -7.45 16.33
N GLN A 68 -5.50 -7.82 15.06
CA GLN A 68 -4.26 -7.57 14.35
C GLN A 68 -4.34 -6.22 13.64
N VAL A 69 -3.64 -5.23 14.18
CA VAL A 69 -3.44 -3.91 13.57
C VAL A 69 -2.35 -4.02 12.51
N LEU A 70 -2.61 -3.50 11.31
CA LEU A 70 -1.66 -3.43 10.18
C LEU A 70 -1.07 -2.02 10.02
N GLY A 71 -1.72 -1.01 10.60
CA GLY A 71 -1.21 0.34 10.65
C GLY A 71 -2.19 1.30 11.29
N THR A 72 -1.74 2.54 11.48
CA THR A 72 -2.57 3.63 12.00
C THR A 72 -2.57 4.76 10.98
N SER A 73 -3.75 5.28 10.66
CA SER A 73 -3.94 6.46 9.83
C SER A 73 -4.66 7.55 10.64
N ALA A 74 -4.95 8.68 10.00
CA ALA A 74 -5.75 9.74 10.59
C ALA A 74 -6.77 10.26 9.59
N HIS A 75 -7.92 10.68 10.09
CA HIS A 75 -8.93 11.32 9.26
C HIS A 75 -8.39 12.62 8.64
N ALA A 76 -8.64 12.82 7.35
CA ALA A 76 -8.32 14.08 6.69
C ALA A 76 -9.19 15.21 7.25
N THR A 77 -8.60 16.40 7.39
CA THR A 77 -9.32 17.63 7.72
C THR A 77 -9.55 18.48 6.46
N ALA A 78 -10.40 19.50 6.57
CA ALA A 78 -10.55 20.49 5.50
C ALA A 78 -9.24 21.25 5.21
N ALA A 79 -8.35 21.40 6.19
CA ALA A 79 -7.05 22.02 5.99
C ALA A 79 -6.14 21.15 5.12
N ASP A 80 -6.10 19.84 5.38
CA ASP A 80 -5.34 18.90 4.54
C ASP A 80 -5.83 18.86 3.09
N ALA A 81 -7.14 19.04 2.87
CA ALA A 81 -7.72 19.07 1.53
C ALA A 81 -7.47 20.37 0.76
N ALA A 82 -7.08 21.44 1.45
CA ALA A 82 -6.84 22.76 0.86
C ALA A 82 -5.36 23.01 0.52
N ASP A 83 -4.47 22.10 0.90
CA ASP A 83 -3.03 22.11 0.61
C ASP A 83 -2.72 21.67 -0.84
#